data_AF-A0A6G7XYL9-F1
#
_entry.id   AF-A0A6G7XYL9-F1
#
_cell.length_a   1.000
_cell.length_b   1.000
_cell.length_c   1.000
_cell.angle_alpha   90.00
_cell.angle_beta   90.00
_cell.angle_gamma   90.00
#
_symmetry.space_group_name_H-M   'P 1'
#
loop_
_entity.id
_entity.type
_entity.pdbx_description
1 polymer ?
#
loop_
_entity_poly.entity_id
_entity_poly.type
_entity_poly.pdbx_seq_one_letter_code
_entity_poly.pdbx_strand_id
1 'polypeptide(L)'
;MGDSLMYKIKEVIASFKAKNPNIYEFIMFNIMSNVATIVNFIVLWIGNAVLFKALADRPFKWFIFDYPVKVGGLAGILSFLLAYVCAQIVNFIVQRKVVFSANVSIKKVLPWYILTVTVAGLISVWLPPYVITLIQPYVGSWAPTISNMVNIMVQVLINYPMMKFKIMKQD
;
A
#
# COMPACT_ATOMS: atom_id res chain seq x y z
N MET A 1 13.97 24.09 -26.52
CA MET A 1 13.43 22.77 -26.95
C MET A 1 12.76 22.00 -25.81
N GLY A 2 13.30 22.00 -24.58
CA GLY A 2 12.70 21.31 -23.41
C GLY A 2 11.32 21.83 -22.98
N ASP A 3 11.10 23.16 -23.00
CA ASP A 3 9.82 23.74 -22.56
C ASP A 3 8.64 23.40 -23.49
N SER A 4 8.90 23.27 -24.79
CA SER A 4 7.88 22.89 -25.78
C SER A 4 7.44 21.43 -25.61
N LEU A 5 8.37 20.53 -25.27
CA LEU A 5 8.05 19.13 -24.98
C LEU A 5 7.24 19.00 -23.69
N MET A 6 7.64 19.73 -22.64
CA MET A 6 6.92 19.76 -21.35
C MET A 6 5.49 20.28 -21.52
N TYR A 7 5.29 21.32 -22.34
CA TYR A 7 3.97 21.86 -22.63
C TYR A 7 3.08 20.81 -23.33
N LYS A 8 3.60 20.15 -24.38
CA LYS A 8 2.88 19.08 -25.10
C LYS A 8 2.51 17.91 -24.19
N ILE A 9 3.41 17.48 -23.30
CA ILE A 9 3.12 16.41 -22.34
C ILE A 9 1.98 16.81 -21.40
N LYS A 10 2.01 18.04 -20.85
CA LYS A 10 0.94 18.54 -19.98
C LYS A 10 -0.40 18.56 -20.70
N GLU A 11 -0.42 19.00 -21.95
CA GLU A 11 -1.63 19.11 -22.76
C GLU A 11 -2.23 17.73 -23.10
N VAL A 12 -1.38 16.75 -23.40
CA VAL A 12 -1.79 15.34 -23.62
C VAL A 12 -2.38 14.75 -22.33
N ILE A 13 -1.73 14.95 -21.18
CA ILE A 13 -2.23 14.46 -19.89
C ILE A 13 -3.57 15.12 -19.54
N ALA A 14 -3.70 16.44 -19.74
CA ALA A 14 -4.95 17.16 -19.50
C ALA A 14 -6.08 16.65 -20.41
N SER A 15 -5.78 16.47 -21.69
CA SER A 15 -6.72 15.92 -22.67
C SER A 15 -7.14 14.49 -22.34
N PHE A 16 -6.20 13.66 -21.90
CA PHE A 16 -6.47 12.28 -21.48
C PHE A 16 -7.33 12.23 -20.21
N LYS A 17 -7.02 13.07 -19.20
CA LYS A 17 -7.81 13.19 -17.98
C LYS A 17 -9.25 13.59 -18.27
N ALA A 18 -9.46 14.55 -19.17
CA ALA A 18 -10.79 15.01 -19.56
C ALA A 18 -11.59 13.91 -20.29
N LYS A 19 -10.94 13.14 -21.17
CA LYS A 19 -11.58 12.05 -21.93
C LYS A 19 -11.84 10.80 -21.09
N ASN A 20 -10.96 10.47 -20.16
CA ASN A 20 -10.98 9.21 -19.40
C ASN A 20 -10.72 9.42 -17.90
N PRO A 21 -11.60 10.14 -17.17
CA PRO A 21 -11.37 10.50 -15.77
C PRO A 21 -11.19 9.26 -14.88
N ASN A 22 -11.98 8.21 -15.10
CA ASN A 22 -11.91 6.97 -14.32
C ASN A 22 -10.56 6.24 -14.49
N ILE A 23 -10.05 6.17 -15.72
CA ILE A 23 -8.78 5.50 -16.02
C ILE A 23 -7.62 6.34 -15.46
N TYR A 24 -7.70 7.67 -15.59
CA TYR A 24 -6.71 8.57 -15.00
C TYR A 24 -6.61 8.39 -13.48
N GLU A 25 -7.73 8.36 -12.77
CA GLU A 25 -7.76 8.10 -11.33
C GLU A 25 -7.16 6.74 -10.98
N PHE A 26 -7.43 5.69 -11.76
CA PHE A 26 -6.85 4.37 -11.54
C PHE A 26 -5.33 4.36 -11.71
N ILE A 27 -4.82 5.00 -12.76
CA ILE A 27 -3.38 5.12 -13.00
C ILE A 27 -2.73 5.91 -11.87
N MET A 28 -3.29 7.08 -11.54
CA MET A 28 -2.73 7.94 -10.49
C MET A 28 -2.82 7.27 -9.12
N PHE A 29 -3.89 6.52 -8.82
CA PHE A 29 -4.01 5.73 -7.60
C PHE A 29 -2.83 4.76 -7.45
N ASN A 30 -2.49 4.03 -8.52
CA ASN A 30 -1.38 3.07 -8.51
C ASN A 30 -0.02 3.77 -8.39
N ILE A 31 0.20 4.85 -9.14
CA ILE A 31 1.45 5.62 -9.08
C ILE A 31 1.65 6.19 -7.68
N MET A 32 0.62 6.84 -7.13
CA MET A 32 0.69 7.51 -5.84
C MET A 32 0.75 6.57 -4.64
N SER A 33 0.26 5.33 -4.79
CA SER A 33 0.45 4.30 -3.78
C SER A 33 1.93 3.99 -3.51
N ASN A 34 2.82 4.21 -4.49
CA ASN A 34 4.25 4.03 -4.30
C ASN A 34 4.87 5.03 -3.32
N VAL A 35 4.27 6.23 -3.15
CA VAL A 35 4.71 7.20 -2.15
C VAL A 35 4.56 6.61 -0.75
N ALA A 36 3.43 5.95 -0.48
CA ALA A 36 3.20 5.26 0.78
C ALA A 36 4.15 4.08 0.97
N THR A 37 4.46 3.34 -0.09
CA THR A 37 5.45 2.25 -0.06
C THR A 37 6.84 2.74 0.31
N ILE A 38 7.28 3.88 -0.24
CA ILE A 38 8.57 4.49 0.10
C ILE A 38 8.59 4.87 1.59
N VAL A 39 7.51 5.50 2.08
CA VAL A 39 7.37 5.84 3.51
C VAL A 39 7.42 4.58 4.38
N ASN A 40 6.76 3.50 3.96
CA ASN A 40 6.80 2.22 4.67
C ASN A 40 8.25 1.72 4.84
N PHE A 41 9.03 1.67 3.75
CA PHE A 41 10.42 1.21 3.82
C PHE A 41 11.30 2.09 4.71
N ILE A 42 11.19 3.42 4.57
CA ILE A 42 11.96 4.36 5.39
C ILE A 42 11.67 4.15 6.88
N VAL A 43 10.38 4.09 7.25
CA VAL A 43 9.99 3.91 8.66
C VAL A 43 10.37 2.53 9.17
N LEU A 44 10.30 1.49 8.32
CA LEU A 44 10.71 0.13 8.69
C LEU A 44 12.21 0.07 8.99
N TRP A 45 13.04 0.72 8.19
CA TRP A 45 14.48 0.79 8.40
C TRP A 45 14.83 1.55 9.67
N ILE A 46 14.20 2.70 9.90
CA ILE A 46 14.38 3.50 11.12
C ILE A 46 13.91 2.71 12.36
N GLY A 47 12.76 2.04 12.26
CA GLY A 47 12.22 1.21 13.32
C GLY A 47 13.20 0.12 13.76
N ASN A 48 13.71 -0.66 12.80
CA ASN A 48 14.58 -1.79 13.08
C ASN A 48 15.98 -1.35 13.52
N ALA A 49 16.55 -0.32 12.88
CA ALA A 49 17.92 0.10 13.13
C ALA A 49 18.06 0.99 14.37
N VAL A 50 17.02 1.73 14.75
CA VAL A 50 17.09 2.77 15.79
C VAL A 50 16.05 2.55 16.87
N LEU A 51 14.76 2.64 16.55
CA LEU A 51 13.71 2.77 17.58
C LEU A 51 13.54 1.52 18.44
N PHE A 52 13.56 0.34 17.80
CA PHE A 52 13.25 -0.92 18.45
C PHE A 52 14.42 -1.90 18.49
N LYS A 53 15.62 -1.47 18.10
CA LYS A 53 16.82 -2.32 18.03
C LYS A 53 17.06 -3.14 19.30
N ALA A 54 16.81 -2.56 20.48
CA ALA A 54 16.98 -3.21 21.78
C ALA A 54 16.00 -4.37 22.05
N LEU A 55 15.02 -4.60 21.17
CA LEU A 55 14.01 -5.66 21.29
C LEU A 55 14.23 -6.77 20.24
N ALA A 56 15.29 -6.71 19.44
CA ALA A 56 15.51 -7.62 18.31
C ALA A 56 15.77 -9.07 18.73
N ASP A 57 16.29 -9.28 19.93
CA ASP A 57 16.61 -10.59 20.53
C ASP A 57 15.39 -11.29 21.15
N ARG A 58 14.23 -10.63 21.20
CA ARG A 58 13.00 -11.19 21.74
C ARG A 58 12.15 -11.80 20.63
N PRO A 59 11.82 -13.09 20.64
CA PRO A 59 10.88 -13.65 19.68
C PRO A 59 9.47 -13.12 19.93
N PHE A 60 8.67 -12.97 18.88
CA PHE A 60 7.26 -12.61 18.98
C PHE A 60 6.41 -13.55 18.13
N LYS A 61 5.33 -14.08 18.69
CA LYS A 61 4.35 -14.90 17.97
C LYS A 61 2.95 -14.61 18.45
N TRP A 62 2.09 -14.14 17.54
CA TRP A 62 0.68 -13.90 17.82
C TRP A 62 -0.16 -13.98 16.54
N PHE A 63 -1.20 -14.81 16.56
CA PHE A 63 -2.08 -15.04 15.40
C PHE A 63 -1.31 -15.44 14.13
N ILE A 64 -1.44 -14.72 13.02
CA ILE A 64 -0.71 -14.96 11.76
C ILE A 64 0.72 -14.38 11.76
N PHE A 65 1.12 -13.67 12.82
CA PHE A 65 2.43 -13.06 12.92
C PHE A 65 3.39 -13.99 13.66
N ASP A 66 4.38 -14.54 12.94
CA ASP A 66 5.47 -15.34 13.49
C ASP A 66 6.81 -14.64 13.20
N TYR A 67 7.37 -13.99 14.22
CA TYR A 67 8.61 -13.21 14.16
C TYR A 67 9.66 -13.82 15.10
N PRO A 68 10.35 -14.90 14.69
CA PRO A 68 11.54 -15.37 15.39
C PRO A 68 12.67 -14.33 15.33
N VAL A 69 13.64 -14.44 16.24
CA VAL A 69 14.81 -13.54 16.31
C VAL A 69 15.54 -13.42 14.95
N LYS A 70 15.63 -14.54 14.20
CA LYS A 70 16.27 -14.58 12.87
C LYS A 70 15.61 -13.70 11.80
N VAL A 71 14.36 -13.27 11.99
CA VAL A 71 13.65 -12.35 11.08
C VAL A 71 13.38 -10.98 11.73
N GLY A 72 14.06 -10.68 12.84
CA GLY A 72 13.98 -9.39 13.53
C GLY A 72 13.23 -9.39 14.86
N GLY A 73 12.62 -10.51 15.27
CA GLY A 73 11.97 -10.62 16.58
C GLY A 73 10.90 -9.54 16.83
N LEU A 74 10.81 -9.11 18.08
CA LEU A 74 9.88 -8.07 18.54
C LEU A 74 10.17 -6.71 17.89
N ALA A 75 11.43 -6.40 17.58
CA ALA A 75 11.80 -5.21 16.83
C ALA A 75 11.18 -5.19 15.43
N GLY A 76 11.22 -6.33 14.73
CA GLY A 76 10.68 -6.50 13.39
C GLY A 76 9.19 -6.19 13.31
N ILE A 77 8.39 -6.80 14.20
CA ILE A 77 6.93 -6.59 14.20
C ILE A 77 6.54 -5.17 14.62
N LEU A 78 7.21 -4.58 15.62
CA LEU A 78 6.91 -3.20 16.04
C LEU A 78 7.26 -2.18 14.95
N SER A 79 8.39 -2.40 14.28
CA SER A 79 8.79 -1.59 13.12
C SER A 79 7.81 -1.72 11.97
N PHE A 80 7.35 -2.94 11.68
CA PHE A 80 6.35 -3.21 10.65
C PHE A 80 5.03 -2.50 10.93
N LEU A 81 4.50 -2.61 12.16
CA LEU A 81 3.25 -1.97 12.55
C LEU A 81 3.34 -0.44 12.47
N LEU A 82 4.42 0.14 12.98
CA LEU A 82 4.66 1.57 12.91
C LEU A 82 4.76 2.05 11.45
N ALA A 83 5.55 1.36 10.63
CA ALA A 83 5.70 1.65 9.21
C ALA A 83 4.39 1.53 8.45
N TYR A 84 3.59 0.52 8.78
CA TYR A 84 2.28 0.30 8.17
C TYR A 84 1.33 1.45 8.47
N VAL A 85 1.20 1.86 9.75
CA VAL A 85 0.35 2.99 10.15
C VAL A 85 0.79 4.28 9.46
N CYS A 86 2.08 4.61 9.49
CA CYS A 86 2.62 5.81 8.83
C CYS A 86 2.35 5.80 7.31
N ALA A 87 2.56 4.66 6.65
CA ALA A 87 2.29 4.52 5.22
C ALA A 87 0.80 4.70 4.89
N GLN A 88 -0.11 4.14 5.69
CA GLN A 88 -1.55 4.32 5.47
C GLN A 88 -2.00 5.77 5.70
N ILE A 89 -1.41 6.49 6.67
CA ILE A 89 -1.70 7.92 6.85
C ILE A 89 -1.28 8.71 5.61
N VAL A 90 -0.07 8.49 5.10
CA VAL A 90 0.42 9.17 3.90
C VAL A 90 -0.42 8.79 2.68
N ASN A 91 -0.74 7.51 2.51
CA ASN A 91 -1.60 7.03 1.44
C ASN A 91 -2.96 7.74 1.47
N PHE A 92 -3.62 7.81 2.63
CA PHE A 92 -4.88 8.52 2.77
C PHE A 92 -4.78 9.98 2.33
N ILE A 93 -3.74 10.70 2.77
CA ILE A 93 -3.55 12.12 2.45
C ILE A 93 -3.28 12.31 0.95
N VAL A 94 -2.38 11.53 0.38
CA VAL A 94 -1.98 11.65 -1.03
C VAL A 94 -3.14 11.28 -1.95
N GLN A 95 -3.83 10.18 -1.67
CA GLN A 95 -4.98 9.74 -2.46
C GLN A 95 -6.10 10.77 -2.41
N ARG A 96 -6.40 11.28 -1.21
CA ARG A 96 -7.44 12.30 -1.03
C ARG A 96 -7.13 13.60 -1.78
N LYS A 97 -5.92 14.13 -1.64
CA LYS A 97 -5.56 15.45 -2.17
C LYS A 97 -5.20 15.42 -3.65
N VAL A 98 -4.47 14.39 -4.09
CA VAL A 98 -3.87 14.38 -5.44
C VAL A 98 -4.67 13.54 -6.42
N VAL A 99 -5.18 12.38 -5.99
CA VAL A 99 -5.86 11.44 -6.90
C VAL A 99 -7.33 11.79 -7.06
N PHE A 100 -8.06 11.85 -5.94
CA PHE A 100 -9.51 12.03 -5.95
C PHE A 100 -9.96 13.48 -5.69
N SER A 101 -9.05 14.37 -5.28
CA SER A 101 -9.34 15.77 -4.94
C SER A 101 -10.61 15.92 -4.07
N ALA A 102 -10.81 15.01 -3.12
CA ALA A 102 -12.08 14.88 -2.42
C ALA A 102 -12.23 15.95 -1.33
N ASN A 103 -13.45 16.47 -1.14
CA ASN A 103 -13.79 17.47 -0.11
C ASN A 103 -14.63 16.92 1.07
N VAL A 104 -14.93 15.61 1.06
CA VAL A 104 -15.72 14.97 2.15
C VAL A 104 -15.03 15.06 3.51
N SER A 105 -15.77 15.31 4.59
CA SER A 105 -15.20 15.38 5.94
C SER A 105 -14.43 14.10 6.33
N ILE A 106 -13.20 14.24 6.82
CA ILE A 106 -12.32 13.13 7.22
C ILE A 106 -13.01 12.20 8.24
N LYS A 107 -13.72 12.76 9.22
CA LYS A 107 -14.39 11.99 10.28
C LYS A 107 -15.40 10.96 9.75
N LYS A 108 -16.08 11.23 8.63
CA LYS A 108 -17.05 10.30 8.02
C LYS A 108 -16.39 9.14 7.30
N VAL A 109 -15.22 9.38 6.70
CA VAL A 109 -14.58 8.43 5.77
C VAL A 109 -13.46 7.64 6.43
N LEU A 110 -12.91 8.16 7.54
CA LEU A 110 -11.80 7.55 8.27
C LEU A 110 -12.12 6.15 8.81
N PRO A 111 -13.28 5.86 9.43
CA PRO A 111 -13.58 4.50 9.90
C PRO A 111 -13.61 3.48 8.75
N TRP A 112 -14.19 3.85 7.61
CA TRP A 112 -14.20 3.02 6.41
C TRP A 112 -12.80 2.79 5.87
N TYR A 113 -11.97 3.82 5.85
CA TYR A 113 -10.58 3.69 5.43
C TYR A 113 -9.79 2.74 6.34
N ILE A 114 -9.87 2.93 7.66
CA ILE A 114 -9.19 2.07 8.64
C ILE A 114 -9.62 0.61 8.47
N LEU A 115 -10.93 0.37 8.32
CA LEU A 115 -11.44 -0.98 8.09
C LEU A 115 -10.89 -1.59 6.79
N THR A 116 -10.93 -0.84 5.69
CA THR A 116 -10.43 -1.30 4.38
C THR A 116 -8.95 -1.67 4.46
N VAL A 117 -8.11 -0.77 4.98
CA VAL A 117 -6.67 -1.02 5.04
C VAL A 117 -6.37 -2.18 5.98
N THR A 118 -7.04 -2.27 7.13
CA THR A 118 -6.84 -3.38 8.08
C THR A 118 -7.17 -4.73 7.44
N VAL A 119 -8.32 -4.86 6.77
CA VAL A 119 -8.71 -6.10 6.08
C VAL A 119 -7.73 -6.42 4.95
N ALA A 120 -7.41 -5.44 4.09
CA ALA A 120 -6.46 -5.63 3.00
C ALA A 120 -5.03 -5.95 3.52
N GLY A 121 -4.64 -5.40 4.67
CA GLY A 121 -3.36 -5.67 5.32
C GLY A 121 -3.27 -7.10 5.84
N LEU A 122 -4.33 -7.58 6.51
CA LEU A 122 -4.40 -8.97 6.98
C LEU A 122 -4.37 -9.96 5.81
N ILE A 123 -5.12 -9.70 4.75
CA ILE A 123 -5.08 -10.49 3.51
C ILE A 123 -3.66 -10.48 2.94
N SER A 124 -3.00 -9.32 2.88
CA SER A 124 -1.65 -9.21 2.33
C SER A 124 -0.58 -9.93 3.14
N VAL A 125 -0.80 -10.20 4.42
CA VAL A 125 0.13 -10.99 5.23
C VAL A 125 -0.12 -12.49 5.06
N TRP A 126 -1.40 -12.89 5.02
CA TRP A 126 -1.80 -14.30 4.97
C TRP A 126 -1.75 -14.92 3.56
N LEU A 127 -2.13 -14.15 2.54
CA LEU A 127 -2.29 -14.62 1.16
C LEU A 127 -0.98 -15.07 0.51
N PRO A 128 0.15 -14.32 0.61
CA PRO A 128 1.33 -14.69 -0.15
C PRO A 128 1.92 -16.07 0.21
N PRO A 129 2.08 -16.43 1.51
CA PRO A 129 2.51 -17.78 1.89
C PRO A 129 1.59 -18.87 1.35
N TYR A 130 0.27 -18.68 1.43
CA TYR A 130 -0.72 -19.63 0.91
C TYR A 130 -0.57 -19.84 -0.60
N VAL A 131 -0.48 -18.76 -1.37
CA VAL A 131 -0.30 -18.85 -2.83
C VAL A 131 1.04 -19.51 -3.18
N ILE A 132 2.13 -19.19 -2.47
CA ILE A 132 3.44 -19.84 -2.69
C ILE A 132 3.31 -21.35 -2.51
N THR A 133 2.74 -21.83 -1.42
CA THR A 133 2.60 -23.27 -1.16
C THR A 133 1.79 -23.97 -2.25
N LEU A 134 0.76 -23.32 -2.80
CA LEU A 134 -0.05 -23.88 -3.89
C LEU A 134 0.70 -23.96 -5.22
N ILE A 135 1.45 -22.92 -5.59
CA ILE A 135 2.04 -22.83 -6.93
C ILE A 135 3.49 -23.33 -6.99
N GLN A 136 4.20 -23.41 -5.86
CA GLN A 136 5.60 -23.84 -5.79
C GLN A 136 5.89 -25.17 -6.51
N PRO A 137 5.02 -26.20 -6.47
CA PRO A 137 5.23 -27.43 -7.24
C PRO A 137 5.26 -27.24 -8.76
N TYR A 138 4.63 -26.18 -9.27
CA TYR A 138 4.47 -25.93 -10.71
C TYR A 138 5.47 -24.92 -11.27
N VAL A 139 5.82 -23.90 -10.47
CA VAL A 139 6.65 -22.76 -10.93
C VAL A 139 7.99 -22.62 -10.19
N GLY A 140 8.25 -23.48 -9.20
CA GLY A 140 9.50 -23.51 -8.45
C GLY A 140 9.86 -22.15 -7.84
N SER A 141 11.08 -21.69 -8.08
CA SER A 141 11.63 -20.44 -7.54
C SER A 141 10.88 -19.16 -7.95
N TRP A 142 10.01 -19.22 -8.96
CA TRP A 142 9.16 -18.09 -9.37
C TRP A 142 7.93 -17.90 -8.47
N ALA A 143 7.63 -18.86 -7.60
CA ALA A 143 6.44 -18.82 -6.74
C ALA A 143 6.32 -17.55 -5.87
N PRO A 144 7.39 -17.06 -5.20
CA PRO A 144 7.30 -15.82 -4.44
C PRO A 144 6.98 -14.60 -5.31
N THR A 145 7.53 -14.53 -6.53
CA THR A 145 7.27 -13.44 -7.47
C THR A 145 5.82 -13.43 -7.93
N ILE A 146 5.31 -14.57 -8.37
CA ILE A 146 3.92 -14.71 -8.83
C ILE A 146 2.95 -14.44 -7.68
N SER A 147 3.25 -14.97 -6.49
CA SER A 147 2.48 -14.71 -5.28
C SER A 147 2.41 -13.21 -4.94
N ASN A 148 3.52 -12.49 -5.04
CA ASN A 148 3.54 -11.03 -4.86
C ASN A 148 2.71 -10.30 -5.92
N MET A 149 2.73 -10.74 -7.19
CA MET A 149 1.86 -10.17 -8.22
C MET A 149 0.38 -10.36 -7.90
N VAL A 150 -0.01 -11.57 -7.48
CA VAL A 150 -1.38 -11.86 -7.04
C VAL A 150 -1.76 -10.97 -5.87
N ASN A 151 -0.88 -10.84 -4.88
CA ASN A 151 -1.11 -9.96 -3.74
C ASN A 151 -1.34 -8.51 -4.18
N ILE A 152 -0.47 -7.95 -5.03
CA ILE A 152 -0.63 -6.57 -5.54
C ILE A 152 -1.98 -6.40 -6.26
N MET A 153 -2.38 -7.36 -7.11
CA MET A 153 -3.68 -7.30 -7.79
C MET A 153 -4.84 -7.29 -6.80
N VAL A 154 -4.83 -8.15 -5.79
CA VAL A 154 -5.85 -8.18 -4.73
C VAL A 154 -5.89 -6.85 -3.98
N GLN A 155 -4.73 -6.28 -3.65
CA GLN A 155 -4.66 -4.99 -2.97
C GLN A 155 -5.27 -3.87 -3.82
N VAL A 156 -5.00 -3.84 -5.12
CA VAL A 156 -5.58 -2.85 -6.03
C VAL A 156 -7.09 -3.04 -6.17
N LEU A 157 -7.55 -4.29 -6.33
CA LEU A 157 -8.98 -4.63 -6.47
C LEU A 157 -9.81 -4.33 -5.22
N ILE A 158 -9.20 -4.38 -4.03
CA ILE A 158 -9.88 -4.00 -2.78
C ILE A 158 -9.82 -2.49 -2.58
N ASN A 159 -8.62 -1.91 -2.64
CA ASN A 159 -8.42 -0.53 -2.21
C ASN A 159 -8.95 0.48 -3.22
N TYR A 160 -8.75 0.28 -4.52
CA TYR A 160 -9.19 1.26 -5.52
C TYR A 160 -10.72 1.47 -5.50
N PRO A 161 -11.56 0.41 -5.57
CA PRO A 161 -13.02 0.59 -5.53
C PRO A 161 -13.50 1.17 -4.20
N MET A 162 -12.94 0.74 -3.07
CA MET A 162 -13.31 1.28 -1.76
C MET A 162 -12.97 2.77 -1.64
N MET A 163 -11.77 3.16 -2.11
CA MET A 163 -11.38 4.56 -2.11
C MET A 163 -12.29 5.39 -3.03
N LYS A 164 -12.51 4.92 -4.26
CA LYS A 164 -13.29 5.64 -5.25
C LYS A 164 -14.78 5.77 -4.88
N PHE A 165 -15.45 4.67 -4.57
CA PHE A 165 -16.91 4.64 -4.49
C PHE A 165 -17.47 4.91 -3.09
N LYS A 166 -16.65 4.77 -2.03
CA LYS A 166 -17.14 4.85 -0.66
C LYS A 166 -16.42 5.89 0.19
N ILE A 167 -15.09 5.93 0.14
CA ILE A 167 -14.29 6.80 1.01
C ILE A 167 -14.12 8.20 0.41
N MET A 168 -14.03 8.31 -0.92
CA MET A 168 -13.76 9.57 -1.62
C MET A 168 -14.86 9.94 -2.62
N LYS A 169 -16.03 9.30 -2.49
CA LYS A 169 -17.22 9.68 -3.24
C LYS A 169 -17.53 11.16 -2.99
N GLN A 170 -17.49 11.97 -4.04
CA GLN A 170 -17.93 13.35 -3.96
C GLN A 170 -19.47 13.34 -3.87
N ASP A 171 -20.01 14.10 -2.91
CA ASP A 171 -21.45 14.31 -2.76
C ASP A 171 -22.00 15.15 -3.92
#